data_AF-A0A8J8JGZ6-F1
#
_entry.id   AF-A0A8J8JGZ6-F1
#
_cell.length_a   1.000
_cell.length_b   1.000
_cell.length_c   1.000
_cell.angle_alpha   90.00
_cell.angle_beta   90.00
_cell.angle_gamma   90.00
#
_symmetry.space_group_name_H-M   'P 1'
#
loop_
_entity.id
_entity.type
_entity.pdbx_description
1 polymer ?
#
loop_
_entity_poly.entity_id
_entity_poly.type
_entity_poly.pdbx_seq_one_letter_code
_entity_poly.pdbx_strand_id
1 'polypeptide(L)'
;MEVPLNPLGREEIHRLESILLFATLFRPEVIELIKDPAERLTWVDSLAVAAGAIAREKAGMTVREIADELGRTEATIRKHLKGETKAGQLVRETYELIKAGKLDELVRNVEVLAKGGQLVALEEYEKLKRSLAELKAQLDELRKENEELKGKLEKARETIAAIEQKLGEIKNLL
;
A
#
# COMPACT_ATOMS: atom_id res chain seq x y z
N MET A 1 11.33 -14.58 -6.98
CA MET A 1 11.29 -14.84 -8.44
C MET A 1 12.10 -13.73 -9.10
N GLU A 2 13.03 -14.05 -9.99
CA GLU A 2 13.85 -13.02 -10.65
C GLU A 2 13.10 -12.42 -11.86
N VAL A 3 13.06 -11.10 -11.96
CA VAL A 3 12.39 -10.37 -13.05
C VAL A 3 13.40 -10.11 -14.17
N PRO A 4 13.16 -10.56 -15.42
CA PRO A 4 14.08 -10.32 -16.52
C PRO A 4 13.92 -8.89 -17.05
N LEU A 5 14.56 -7.91 -16.39
CA LEU A 5 14.45 -6.48 -16.73
C LEU A 5 15.01 -6.11 -18.10
N ASN A 6 15.91 -6.93 -18.63
CA ASN A 6 16.47 -6.90 -19.99
C ASN A 6 16.30 -8.29 -20.62
N PRO A 7 15.08 -8.65 -21.02
CA PRO A 7 14.76 -10.03 -21.37
C PRO A 7 15.47 -10.48 -22.65
N LEU A 8 15.97 -11.72 -22.63
CA LEU A 8 16.62 -12.39 -23.74
C LEU A 8 15.71 -13.47 -24.33
N GLY A 9 15.31 -13.26 -25.58
CA GLY A 9 14.47 -14.20 -26.31
C GLY A 9 13.01 -14.22 -25.83
N ARG A 10 12.21 -15.05 -26.50
CA ARG A 10 10.75 -15.00 -26.41
C ARG A 10 10.20 -15.31 -25.03
N GLU A 11 10.78 -16.28 -24.32
CA GLU A 11 10.29 -16.67 -22.99
C GLU A 11 10.42 -15.54 -21.98
N GLU A 12 11.60 -14.91 -21.92
CA GLU A 12 11.83 -13.81 -20.98
C GLU A 12 11.02 -12.57 -21.34
N ILE A 13 10.83 -12.28 -22.64
CA ILE A 13 9.96 -11.19 -23.09
C ILE A 13 8.54 -11.42 -22.58
N HIS A 14 7.99 -12.61 -22.80
CA HIS A 14 6.65 -12.96 -22.33
C HIS A 14 6.54 -12.93 -20.81
N ARG A 15 7.60 -13.33 -20.10
CA ARG A 15 7.66 -13.27 -18.63
C ARG A 15 7.64 -11.83 -18.13
N LEU A 16 8.46 -10.94 -18.69
CA LEU A 16 8.45 -9.52 -18.36
C LEU A 16 7.09 -8.89 -18.69
N GLU A 17 6.52 -9.17 -19.86
CA GLU A 17 5.19 -8.71 -20.27
C GLU A 17 4.12 -9.10 -19.25
N SER A 18 4.09 -10.37 -18.86
CA SER A 18 3.13 -10.89 -17.88
C SER A 18 3.28 -10.19 -16.55
N ILE A 19 4.51 -10.07 -16.03
CA ILE A 19 4.79 -9.40 -14.76
C ILE A 19 4.33 -7.95 -14.80
N LEU A 20 4.66 -7.22 -15.87
CA LEU A 20 4.27 -5.82 -16.04
C LEU A 20 2.76 -5.64 -16.11
N LEU A 21 2.06 -6.49 -16.87
CA LEU A 21 0.61 -6.45 -16.97
C LEU A 21 -0.04 -6.74 -15.61
N PHE A 22 0.33 -7.85 -14.96
CA PHE A 22 -0.22 -8.23 -13.67
C PHE A 22 0.06 -7.15 -12.62
N ALA A 23 1.32 -6.75 -12.42
CA ALA A 23 1.66 -5.75 -11.42
C ALA A 23 0.94 -4.41 -11.65
N THR A 24 0.69 -4.04 -12.91
CA THR A 24 -0.05 -2.80 -13.23
C THR A 24 -1.55 -2.94 -12.95
N LEU A 25 -2.18 -4.06 -13.33
CA LEU A 25 -3.62 -4.30 -13.10
C LEU A 25 -4.01 -4.24 -11.62
N PHE A 26 -3.08 -4.59 -10.73
CA PHE A 26 -3.29 -4.64 -9.29
C PHE A 26 -2.89 -3.36 -8.54
N ARG A 27 -2.55 -2.29 -9.26
CA ARG A 27 -2.40 -0.96 -8.66
C ARG A 27 -3.78 -0.41 -8.29
N PRO A 28 -3.96 0.20 -7.10
CA PRO A 28 -5.26 0.69 -6.63
C PRO A 28 -5.99 1.61 -7.63
N GLU A 29 -5.26 2.54 -8.24
CA GLU A 29 -5.77 3.46 -9.24
C GLU A 29 -6.21 2.75 -10.53
N VAL A 30 -5.57 1.64 -10.90
CA VAL A 30 -5.93 0.85 -12.08
C VAL A 30 -7.17 0.01 -11.80
N ILE A 31 -7.28 -0.56 -10.60
CA ILE A 31 -8.48 -1.29 -10.15
C ILE A 31 -9.72 -0.41 -10.26
N GLU A 32 -9.63 0.87 -9.87
CA GLU A 32 -10.75 1.80 -10.02
C GLU A 32 -11.04 2.13 -11.48
N LEU A 33 -10.03 2.28 -12.35
CA LEU A 33 -10.23 2.50 -13.79
C LEU A 33 -10.95 1.33 -14.48
N ILE A 34 -10.67 0.09 -14.08
CA ILE A 34 -11.28 -1.11 -14.70
C ILE A 34 -12.58 -1.56 -14.01
N LYS A 35 -13.04 -0.81 -13.01
CA LYS A 35 -14.22 -1.14 -12.21
C LYS A 35 -15.49 -1.09 -13.05
N ASP A 36 -15.63 -0.09 -13.90
CA ASP A 36 -16.74 0.02 -14.85
C ASP A 36 -16.65 -1.08 -15.92
N PRO A 37 -17.61 -2.02 -15.98
CA PRO A 37 -17.63 -3.07 -16.99
C PRO A 37 -17.62 -2.55 -18.43
N ALA A 38 -18.18 -1.36 -18.70
CA ALA A 38 -18.26 -0.79 -20.04
C ALA A 38 -16.88 -0.38 -20.59
N GLU A 39 -16.00 0.13 -19.73
CA GLU A 39 -14.66 0.58 -20.12
C GLU A 39 -13.56 -0.48 -19.84
N ARG A 40 -13.86 -1.47 -19.00
CA ARG A 40 -12.90 -2.49 -18.54
C ARG A 40 -12.13 -3.14 -19.67
N LEU A 41 -12.82 -3.54 -20.74
CA LEU A 41 -12.18 -4.22 -21.87
C LEU A 41 -11.17 -3.31 -22.57
N THR A 42 -11.53 -2.05 -22.80
CA THR A 42 -10.66 -1.04 -23.43
C THR A 42 -9.41 -0.78 -22.59
N TRP A 43 -9.58 -0.66 -21.26
CA TRP A 43 -8.46 -0.48 -20.35
C TRP A 43 -7.52 -1.69 -20.33
N VAL A 44 -8.08 -2.90 -20.21
CA VAL A 44 -7.29 -4.14 -20.20
C VAL A 44 -6.54 -4.34 -21.51
N ASP A 45 -7.18 -4.10 -22.66
CA ASP A 45 -6.53 -4.18 -23.98
C ASP A 45 -5.37 -3.18 -24.09
N SER A 46 -5.61 -1.92 -23.71
CA SER A 46 -4.60 -0.85 -23.76
C SER A 46 -3.40 -1.12 -22.84
N LEU A 47 -3.66 -1.66 -21.64
CA LEU A 47 -2.62 -2.08 -20.70
C LEU A 47 -1.81 -3.28 -21.19
N ALA A 48 -2.48 -4.28 -21.78
CA ALA A 48 -1.82 -5.45 -22.36
C ALA A 48 -0.89 -5.05 -23.51
N VAL A 49 -1.36 -4.20 -24.44
CA VAL A 49 -0.54 -3.68 -25.53
C VAL A 49 0.65 -2.87 -24.99
N ALA A 50 0.44 -2.03 -23.97
CA ALA A 50 1.52 -1.25 -23.35
C ALA A 50 2.58 -2.14 -22.70
N ALA A 51 2.17 -3.17 -21.95
CA ALA A 51 3.07 -4.13 -21.32
C ALA A 51 3.87 -4.94 -22.35
N GLY A 52 3.21 -5.45 -23.39
CA GLY A 52 3.86 -6.15 -24.48
C GLY A 52 4.86 -5.27 -25.24
N ALA A 53 4.52 -3.99 -25.44
CA ALA A 53 5.40 -3.04 -26.12
C ALA A 53 6.64 -2.73 -25.29
N ILE A 54 6.48 -2.42 -24.00
CA ILE A 54 7.61 -2.11 -23.11
C ILE A 54 8.52 -3.33 -22.93
N ALA A 55 7.97 -4.53 -22.75
CA ALA A 55 8.78 -5.75 -22.61
C ALA A 55 9.70 -5.98 -23.81
N ARG A 56 9.19 -5.75 -25.02
CA ARG A 56 9.95 -5.86 -26.28
C ARG A 56 10.93 -4.71 -26.50
N GLU A 57 10.58 -3.48 -26.09
CA GLU A 57 11.53 -2.36 -26.05
C GLU A 57 12.75 -2.72 -25.18
N LYS A 58 12.53 -3.36 -24.03
CA LYS A 58 13.62 -3.80 -23.14
C LYS A 58 14.44 -4.97 -23.69
N ALA A 59 13.89 -5.75 -24.62
CA ALA A 59 14.64 -6.72 -25.40
C ALA A 59 15.44 -6.10 -26.57
N GLY A 60 15.36 -4.78 -26.77
CA GLY A 60 16.06 -4.07 -27.84
C GLY A 60 15.36 -4.12 -29.20
N MET A 61 14.08 -4.54 -29.24
CA MET A 61 13.32 -4.59 -30.49
C MET A 61 12.98 -3.19 -31.00
N THR A 62 12.93 -3.04 -32.32
CA THR A 62 12.52 -1.81 -32.98
C THR A 62 10.99 -1.62 -32.90
N VAL A 63 10.53 -0.38 -33.00
CA VAL A 63 9.08 -0.06 -33.02
C VAL A 63 8.32 -0.86 -34.07
N ARG A 64 8.94 -1.09 -35.24
CA ARG A 64 8.33 -1.85 -36.34
C ARG A 64 8.13 -3.31 -35.95
N GLU A 65 9.16 -3.97 -35.44
CA GLU A 65 9.06 -5.37 -34.99
C GLU A 65 8.02 -5.53 -33.89
N ILE A 66 7.97 -4.58 -32.95
CA ILE A 66 6.96 -4.57 -31.89
C ILE A 66 5.54 -4.44 -32.46
N ALA A 67 5.36 -3.54 -33.43
CA ALA A 67 4.07 -3.30 -34.08
C ALA A 67 3.60 -4.55 -34.84
N ASP A 68 4.50 -5.19 -35.60
CA ASP A 68 4.25 -6.41 -36.35
C ASP A 68 3.88 -7.58 -35.40
N GLU A 69 4.62 -7.76 -34.29
CA GLU A 69 4.33 -8.83 -33.32
C GLU A 69 3.04 -8.63 -32.54
N LEU A 70 2.73 -7.38 -32.14
CA LEU A 70 1.54 -7.07 -31.33
C LEU A 70 0.29 -6.85 -32.19
N GLY A 71 0.41 -6.86 -33.53
CA GLY A 71 -0.70 -6.60 -34.43
C GLY A 71 -1.26 -5.18 -34.30
N ARG A 72 -0.40 -4.19 -34.04
CA ARG A 72 -0.78 -2.77 -33.88
C ARG A 72 0.02 -1.89 -34.84
N THR A 73 -0.39 -0.63 -34.97
CA THR A 73 0.37 0.32 -35.80
C THR A 73 1.60 0.83 -35.05
N GLU A 74 2.68 1.15 -35.77
CA GLU A 74 3.86 1.79 -35.17
C GLU A 74 3.50 3.07 -34.41
N ALA A 75 2.52 3.84 -34.90
CA ALA A 75 2.06 5.05 -34.23
C ALA A 75 1.50 4.74 -32.84
N THR A 76 0.66 3.72 -32.71
CA THR A 76 0.13 3.26 -31.42
C THR A 76 1.26 2.81 -30.49
N ILE A 77 2.20 2.00 -30.99
CA ILE A 77 3.34 1.54 -30.20
C ILE A 77 4.18 2.72 -29.71
N ARG A 78 4.51 3.69 -30.57
CA ARG A 78 5.27 4.90 -30.17
C ARG A 78 4.58 5.68 -29.05
N LYS A 79 3.25 5.83 -29.13
CA LYS A 79 2.49 6.54 -28.09
C LYS A 79 2.59 5.83 -26.73
N HIS A 80 2.44 4.50 -26.70
CA HIS A 80 2.61 3.74 -25.46
C HIS A 80 4.04 3.82 -24.91
N LEU A 81 5.05 3.58 -25.78
CA LEU A 81 6.45 3.63 -25.36
C LEU A 81 6.84 5.01 -24.83
N LYS A 82 6.41 6.11 -25.48
CA LYS A 82 6.70 7.47 -25.00
C LYS A 82 5.90 7.89 -23.75
N GLY A 83 4.94 7.08 -23.30
CA GLY A 83 4.05 7.47 -22.20
C GLY A 83 3.06 8.58 -22.59
N GLU A 84 2.72 8.69 -23.88
CA GLU A 84 1.68 9.61 -24.36
C GLU A 84 0.26 9.07 -24.08
N THR A 85 0.12 7.76 -23.89
CA THR A 85 -1.12 7.12 -23.42
C THR A 85 -1.07 6.89 -21.91
N LYS A 86 -2.24 6.92 -21.25
CA LYS A 86 -2.32 6.64 -19.81
C LYS A 86 -1.87 5.22 -19.45
N ALA A 87 -2.22 4.23 -20.27
CA ALA A 87 -1.74 2.85 -20.11
C ALA A 87 -0.21 2.75 -20.23
N GLY A 88 0.39 3.45 -21.21
CA GLY A 88 1.84 3.50 -21.37
C GLY A 88 2.55 4.11 -20.16
N GLN A 89 1.99 5.19 -19.60
CA GLN A 89 2.51 5.81 -18.36
C GLN A 89 2.47 4.83 -17.18
N LEU A 90 1.30 4.24 -16.92
CA LEU A 90 1.10 3.32 -15.79
C LEU A 90 2.05 2.13 -15.85
N VAL A 91 2.19 1.50 -17.03
CA VAL A 91 3.07 0.32 -17.16
C VAL A 91 4.55 0.71 -17.07
N ARG A 92 4.94 1.88 -17.60
CA ARG A 92 6.32 2.37 -17.47
C ARG A 92 6.68 2.68 -16.02
N GLU A 93 5.79 3.33 -15.27
CA GLU A 93 5.95 3.53 -13.83
C GLU A 93 6.08 2.20 -13.09
N THR A 94 5.23 1.21 -13.43
CA THR A 94 5.32 -0.14 -12.86
C THR A 94 6.68 -0.78 -13.13
N TYR A 95 7.21 -0.67 -14.36
CA TYR A 95 8.56 -1.16 -14.69
C TYR A 95 9.64 -0.51 -13.81
N GLU A 96 9.62 0.80 -13.64
CA GLU A 96 10.61 1.51 -12.82
C GLU A 96 10.52 1.12 -11.33
N LEU A 97 9.30 0.91 -10.80
CA LEU A 97 9.11 0.41 -9.43
C LEU A 97 9.69 -0.99 -9.25
N ILE A 98 9.46 -1.89 -10.21
CA ILE A 98 10.00 -3.25 -10.18
C ILE A 98 11.53 -3.23 -10.27
N LYS A 99 12.07 -2.39 -11.15
CA LYS A 99 13.52 -2.17 -11.27
C LYS A 99 14.14 -1.64 -9.98
N ALA A 100 13.39 -0.85 -9.21
CA ALA A 100 13.79 -0.37 -7.89
C ALA A 100 13.60 -1.40 -6.75
N GLY A 101 13.22 -2.65 -7.07
CA GLY A 101 13.02 -3.72 -6.09
C GLY A 101 11.68 -3.69 -5.37
N LYS A 102 10.71 -2.89 -5.82
CA LYS A 102 9.40 -2.71 -5.16
C LYS A 102 8.30 -3.63 -5.69
N LEU A 103 8.66 -4.76 -6.31
CA LEU A 103 7.67 -5.70 -6.83
C LEU A 103 6.79 -6.27 -5.71
N ASP A 104 7.37 -6.59 -4.55
CA ASP A 104 6.64 -7.18 -3.42
C ASP A 104 5.54 -6.25 -2.88
N GLU A 105 5.75 -4.93 -2.93
CA GLU A 105 4.73 -3.93 -2.57
C GLU A 105 3.54 -3.94 -3.53
N LEU A 106 3.79 -4.19 -4.83
CA LEU A 106 2.76 -4.25 -5.88
C LEU A 106 2.00 -5.58 -5.86
N VAL A 107 2.69 -6.69 -5.59
CA VAL A 107 2.13 -8.04 -5.61
C VAL A 107 1.41 -8.39 -4.30
N ARG A 108 1.66 -7.68 -3.20
CA ARG A 108 0.89 -7.84 -1.96
C ARG A 108 -0.62 -7.69 -2.16
N ASN A 109 -1.03 -6.82 -3.09
CA ASN A 109 -2.42 -6.64 -3.47
C ASN A 109 -3.01 -7.89 -4.17
N VAL A 110 -2.18 -8.66 -4.88
CA VAL A 110 -2.56 -9.90 -5.57
C VAL A 110 -2.89 -10.99 -4.58
N GLU A 111 -2.09 -11.19 -3.51
CA GLU A 111 -2.40 -12.19 -2.48
C GLU A 111 -3.70 -11.88 -1.73
N VAL A 112 -3.95 -10.59 -1.49
CA VAL A 112 -5.20 -10.10 -0.88
C VAL A 112 -6.39 -10.38 -1.78
N LEU A 113 -6.28 -10.12 -3.09
CA LEU A 113 -7.38 -10.33 -4.05
C LEU A 113 -7.58 -11.80 -4.43
N ALA A 114 -6.51 -12.59 -4.58
CA ALA A 114 -6.55 -14.02 -4.93
C ALA A 114 -7.13 -14.89 -3.80
N LYS A 115 -6.97 -14.48 -2.53
CA LYS A 115 -7.68 -15.07 -1.38
C LYS A 115 -9.10 -14.51 -1.18
N GLY A 116 -9.65 -13.87 -2.21
CA GLY A 116 -11.02 -13.35 -2.25
C GLY A 116 -11.24 -12.10 -1.39
N GLY A 117 -10.19 -11.37 -1.01
CA GLY A 117 -10.27 -10.21 -0.10
C GLY A 117 -10.67 -10.54 1.33
N GLN A 118 -11.32 -11.68 1.57
CA GLN A 118 -11.98 -12.01 2.84
C GLN A 118 -11.03 -12.58 3.88
N LEU A 119 -10.12 -13.50 3.53
CA LEU A 119 -9.33 -14.22 4.53
C LEU A 119 -8.30 -13.32 5.24
N VAL A 120 -7.57 -12.49 4.49
CA VAL A 120 -6.57 -11.58 5.07
C VAL A 120 -7.24 -10.39 5.76
N ALA A 121 -8.31 -9.83 5.17
CA ALA A 121 -9.06 -8.77 5.82
C ALA A 121 -9.72 -9.24 7.13
N LEU A 122 -10.19 -10.49 7.21
CA LEU A 122 -10.79 -11.02 8.43
C LEU A 122 -9.75 -11.30 9.51
N GLU A 123 -8.58 -11.86 9.17
CA GLU A 123 -7.48 -12.07 10.13
C GLU A 123 -6.90 -10.75 10.66
N GLU A 124 -6.66 -9.78 9.78
CA GLU A 124 -6.21 -8.44 10.19
C GLU A 124 -7.28 -7.71 10.97
N TYR A 125 -8.56 -7.79 10.58
CA TYR A 125 -9.67 -7.20 11.33
C TYR A 125 -9.81 -7.82 12.72
N GLU A 126 -9.73 -9.15 12.84
CA GLU A 126 -9.72 -9.86 14.12
C GLU A 126 -8.55 -9.41 15.00
N LYS A 127 -7.34 -9.32 14.43
CA LYS A 127 -6.16 -8.85 15.16
C LYS A 127 -6.31 -7.41 15.62
N LEU A 128 -6.76 -6.52 14.73
CA LEU A 128 -6.97 -5.11 15.03
C LEU A 128 -8.06 -4.92 16.08
N LYS A 129 -9.15 -5.71 16.02
CA LYS A 129 -10.23 -5.73 16.99
C LYS A 129 -9.75 -6.20 18.38
N ARG A 130 -8.90 -7.22 18.44
CA ARG A 130 -8.27 -7.68 19.69
C ARG A 130 -7.36 -6.61 20.29
N SER A 131 -6.48 -6.04 19.49
CA SER A 131 -5.60 -4.94 19.94
C SER A 131 -6.43 -3.75 20.42
N LEU A 132 -7.51 -3.39 19.73
CA LEU A 132 -8.39 -2.29 20.14
C LEU A 132 -9.10 -2.57 21.46
N ALA A 133 -9.48 -3.83 21.71
CA ALA A 133 -10.05 -4.25 23.00
C ALA A 133 -9.02 -4.18 24.14
N GLU A 134 -7.79 -4.65 23.90
CA GLU A 134 -6.68 -4.57 24.87
C GLU A 134 -6.32 -3.12 25.19
N LEU A 135 -6.16 -2.27 24.17
CA LEU A 135 -5.86 -0.85 24.34
C LEU A 135 -6.98 -0.12 25.10
N LYS A 136 -8.25 -0.47 24.87
CA LYS A 136 -9.37 0.09 25.64
C LYS A 136 -9.32 -0.35 27.11
N ALA A 137 -9.04 -1.63 27.38
CA ALA A 137 -8.92 -2.12 28.75
C ALA A 137 -7.75 -1.43 29.49
N GLN A 138 -6.59 -1.30 28.84
CA GLN A 138 -5.44 -0.57 29.39
C GLN A 138 -5.77 0.91 29.65
N LEU A 139 -6.52 1.56 28.76
CA LEU A 139 -6.94 2.94 28.94
C LEU A 139 -7.86 3.10 30.15
N ASP A 140 -8.79 2.18 30.36
CA ASP A 140 -9.72 2.21 31.49
C ASP A 140 -9.00 1.92 32.81
N GLU A 141 -8.03 1.00 32.83
CA GLU A 141 -7.16 0.72 33.99
C GLU A 141 -6.36 1.98 34.37
N LEU A 142 -5.66 2.57 33.40
CA LEU A 142 -4.87 3.78 33.61
C LEU A 142 -5.74 4.97 34.08
N ARG A 143 -6.99 5.05 33.61
CA ARG A 143 -7.93 6.08 34.09
C ARG A 143 -8.30 5.89 35.56
N LYS A 144 -8.60 4.67 35.98
CA LYS A 144 -8.90 4.35 37.39
C LYS A 144 -7.69 4.63 38.29
N GLU A 145 -6.51 4.20 37.88
CA GLU A 145 -5.28 4.50 38.63
C GLU A 145 -5.05 6.00 38.76
N ASN A 146 -5.30 6.77 37.69
CA ASN A 146 -5.17 8.22 37.71
C ASN A 146 -6.16 8.88 38.68
N GLU A 147 -7.41 8.41 38.72
CA GLU A 147 -8.42 8.87 39.67
C GLU A 147 -8.04 8.55 41.12
N GLU A 148 -7.57 7.34 41.40
CA GLU A 148 -7.09 6.97 42.73
C GLU A 148 -5.90 7.81 43.18
N LEU A 149 -4.91 8.01 42.29
CA LEU A 149 -3.73 8.81 42.57
C LEU A 149 -4.12 10.27 42.83
N LYS A 150 -5.05 10.83 42.06
CA LYS A 150 -5.60 12.17 42.33
C LYS A 150 -6.26 12.25 43.70
N GLY A 151 -7.06 11.25 44.07
CA GLY A 151 -7.70 11.19 45.39
C GLY A 151 -6.70 11.10 46.54
N LYS A 152 -5.64 10.30 46.39
CA LYS A 152 -4.53 10.21 47.35
C LYS A 152 -3.76 11.53 47.45
N LEU A 153 -3.51 12.18 46.31
CA LEU A 153 -2.83 13.47 46.26
C LEU A 153 -3.62 14.56 46.99
N GLU A 154 -4.95 14.58 46.83
CA GLU A 154 -5.82 15.55 47.50
C GLU A 154 -5.82 15.37 49.02
N LYS A 155 -5.97 14.13 49.50
CA LYS A 155 -5.88 13.82 50.94
C LYS A 155 -4.53 14.21 51.53
N ALA A 156 -3.44 13.97 50.80
CA ALA A 156 -2.11 14.36 51.23
C ALA A 156 -1.99 15.90 51.36
N ARG A 157 -2.54 16.64 50.39
CA ARG A 157 -2.59 18.12 50.43
C ARG A 157 -3.41 18.63 51.62
N GLU A 158 -4.59 18.08 51.87
CA GLU A 158 -5.42 18.43 53.04
C GLU A 158 -4.68 18.17 54.35
N THR A 159 -4.00 17.04 54.45
CA THR A 159 -3.23 16.67 55.65
C THR A 159 -2.05 17.62 55.87
N ILE A 160 -1.31 17.96 54.81
CA ILE A 160 -0.22 18.94 54.87
C ILE A 160 -0.75 20.30 55.32
N ALA A 161 -1.85 20.79 54.73
CA ALA A 161 -2.45 22.07 55.09
C ALA A 161 -2.88 22.11 56.58
N ALA A 162 -3.48 21.03 57.08
CA ALA A 162 -3.87 20.91 58.48
C ALA A 162 -2.66 20.89 59.43
N ILE A 163 -1.56 20.24 59.04
CA ILE A 163 -0.31 20.23 59.79
C ILE A 163 0.32 21.63 59.81
N GLU A 164 0.36 22.31 58.66
CA GLU A 164 0.88 23.69 58.54
C GLU A 164 0.10 24.68 59.42
N GLN A 165 -1.23 24.58 59.46
CA GLN A 165 -2.06 25.40 60.33
C GLN A 165 -1.73 25.19 61.81
N LYS A 166 -1.68 23.93 62.26
CA LYS A 166 -1.34 23.60 63.66
C LYS A 166 0.07 24.06 64.04
N LEU A 167 1.04 23.94 63.12
CA LEU A 167 2.40 24.45 63.31
C LEU A 167 2.43 25.98 63.48
N GLY A 168 1.60 26.70 62.73
CA GLY A 168 1.43 28.15 62.88
C GLY A 168 0.85 28.54 64.24
N GLU A 169 -0.18 27.82 64.70
CA GLU A 169 -0.78 28.03 66.03
C GLU A 169 0.23 27.80 67.15
N ILE A 170 1.03 26.74 67.08
CA ILE A 170 2.08 26.45 68.07
C ILE A 170 3.17 27.55 68.07
N LYS A 171 3.59 28.02 66.90
CA LYS A 171 4.60 29.10 66.79
C LYS A 171 4.14 30.42 67.42
N ASN A 172 2.84 30.71 67.43
CA ASN A 172 2.31 31.92 68.03
C ASN A 172 2.17 31.83 69.58
N LEU A 173 2.36 30.65 70.16
CA LEU A 173 2.28 30.39 71.60
C LEU A 173 3.66 30.31 72.28
N LEU A 174 4.75 30.35 71.51
CA LEU A 174 6.15 30.36 71.97
C LEU A 174 6.76 31.74 71.78
#